data_AF-A0A2W4PBU9-F1
#
_entry.id   AF-A0A2W4PBU9-F1
#
_cell.length_a   1.000
_cell.length_b   1.000
_cell.length_c   1.000
_cell.angle_alpha   90.00
_cell.angle_beta   90.00
_cell.angle_gamma   90.00
#
_symmetry.space_group_name_H-M   'P 1'
#
loop_
_entity.id
_entity.type
_entity.pdbx_description
1 polymer ?
#
loop_
_entity_poly.entity_id
_entity_poly.type
_entity_poly.pdbx_seq_one_letter_code
_entity_poly.pdbx_strand_id
1 'polypeptide(L)'
;MTRLRSILSPPLIALLLAIGLFVLGGILRPGFASYELAVNILRLAAFLGIIAAGQTLVIIAGGEGIDLSVGAVVTLGAILVFRIVDGQDSMVLPALAVALGAGALIGAVNGLGVTLLRIPPLVMTLGMTGVVQGLVLAVTQGQLEGGASPLMS
;
A
#
# COMPACT_ATOMS: atom_id res chain seq x y z
N MET A 1 17.38 -5.39 41.94
CA MET A 1 17.16 -4.57 40.72
C MET A 1 17.20 -5.38 39.41
N THR A 2 17.65 -6.63 39.40
CA THR A 2 17.68 -7.53 38.21
C THR A 2 16.33 -8.14 37.84
N ARG A 3 15.42 -8.40 38.80
CA ARG A 3 14.08 -8.99 38.54
C ARG A 3 13.03 -8.01 37.99
N LEU A 4 13.17 -6.70 38.24
CA LEU A 4 12.24 -5.69 37.68
C LEU A 4 12.51 -5.46 36.18
N ARG A 5 13.78 -5.58 35.76
CA ARG A 5 14.17 -5.53 34.33
C ARG A 5 13.74 -6.78 33.54
N SER A 6 13.52 -7.92 34.19
CA SER A 6 13.01 -9.14 33.52
C SER A 6 11.49 -9.16 33.36
N ILE A 7 10.75 -8.41 34.18
CA ILE A 7 9.28 -8.27 34.05
C ILE A 7 8.96 -7.21 32.98
N LEU A 8 9.70 -6.10 32.92
CA LEU A 8 9.53 -5.04 31.92
C LEU A 8 10.32 -5.32 30.64
N SER A 9 9.97 -6.39 29.93
CA SER A 9 10.53 -6.64 28.60
C SER A 9 10.09 -5.54 27.61
N PRO A 10 10.91 -5.15 26.61
CA PRO A 10 10.52 -4.14 25.62
C PRO A 10 9.16 -4.42 24.94
N PRO A 11 8.81 -5.67 24.57
CA PRO A 11 7.47 -5.98 24.04
C PRO A 11 6.34 -5.71 25.03
N LEU A 12 6.53 -6.03 26.31
CA LEU A 12 5.53 -5.75 27.34
C LEU A 12 5.34 -4.25 27.54
N ILE A 13 6.43 -3.47 27.56
CA ILE A 13 6.36 -2.01 27.64
C ILE A 13 5.59 -1.45 26.44
N ALA A 14 5.90 -1.92 25.22
CA ALA A 14 5.20 -1.49 24.01
C ALA A 14 3.70 -1.81 24.07
N LEU A 15 3.33 -3.01 24.55
CA LEU A 15 1.93 -3.41 24.72
C LEU A 15 1.22 -2.52 25.76
N LEU A 16 1.83 -2.30 26.93
CA LEU A 16 1.26 -1.45 27.98
C LEU A 16 1.10 0.00 27.51
N LEU A 17 2.08 0.52 26.76
CA LEU A 17 1.99 1.85 26.14
C LEU A 17 0.88 1.92 25.10
N ALA A 18 0.73 0.90 24.24
CA ALA A 18 -0.34 0.86 23.24
C ALA A 18 -1.72 0.86 23.89
N ILE A 19 -1.92 0.05 24.95
CA ILE A 19 -3.17 0.03 25.73
C ILE A 19 -3.41 1.38 26.41
N GLY A 20 -2.38 1.94 27.06
CA GLY A 20 -2.47 3.24 27.73
C GLY A 20 -2.84 4.38 26.77
N LEU A 21 -2.21 4.43 25.60
CA LEU A 21 -2.51 5.40 24.54
C LEU A 21 -3.92 5.21 23.97
N PHE A 22 -4.37 3.97 23.80
CA PHE A 22 -5.73 3.68 23.34
C PHE A 22 -6.79 4.20 24.32
N VAL A 23 -6.62 3.91 25.61
CA VAL A 23 -7.53 4.40 26.67
C VAL A 23 -7.50 5.92 26.75
N LEU A 24 -6.31 6.52 26.74
CA LEU A 24 -6.14 7.97 26.78
C LEU A 24 -6.81 8.64 25.57
N GLY A 25 -6.64 8.08 24.36
CA GLY A 25 -7.32 8.54 23.15
C GLY A 25 -8.84 8.48 23.27
N GLY A 26 -9.36 7.38 23.83
CA GLY A 26 -10.78 7.19 24.10
C GLY A 26 -11.38 8.25 25.04
N ILE A 27 -10.60 8.71 26.03
CA ILE A 27 -11.03 9.74 26.98
C ILE A 27 -10.93 11.14 26.36
N LEU A 28 -9.82 11.44 25.66
CA LEU A 28 -9.53 12.78 25.15
C LEU A 28 -10.30 13.14 23.88
N ARG A 29 -10.73 12.15 23.08
CA ARG A 29 -11.33 12.37 21.77
C ARG A 29 -12.66 11.60 21.64
N PRO A 30 -13.80 12.32 21.71
CA PRO A 30 -15.11 11.73 21.41
C PRO A 30 -15.08 11.04 20.04
N GLY A 31 -15.52 9.78 19.98
CA GLY A 31 -15.50 8.98 18.75
C GLY A 31 -14.21 8.21 18.48
N PHE A 32 -13.16 8.31 19.32
CA PHE A 32 -11.91 7.56 19.12
C PHE A 32 -12.11 6.03 19.20
N ALA A 33 -12.99 5.55 20.08
CA ALA A 33 -13.33 4.14 20.17
C ALA A 33 -14.65 3.81 19.44
N SER A 34 -15.06 4.64 18.47
CA SER A 34 -16.29 4.38 17.71
C SER A 34 -16.13 3.20 16.76
N TYR A 35 -17.25 2.53 16.48
CA TYR A 35 -17.31 1.48 15.46
C TYR A 35 -16.85 1.99 14.09
N GLU A 36 -17.22 3.21 13.73
CA GLU A 36 -16.85 3.84 12.45
C GLU A 36 -15.33 4.02 12.31
N LEU A 37 -14.67 4.50 13.37
CA LEU A 37 -13.21 4.64 13.34
C LEU A 37 -12.52 3.28 13.28
N ALA A 38 -13.02 2.29 14.04
CA ALA A 38 -12.52 0.93 13.98
C ALA A 38 -12.63 0.32 12.57
N VAL A 39 -13.78 0.48 11.91
CA VAL A 39 -13.99 0.02 10.52
C VAL A 39 -13.05 0.73 9.56
N ASN A 40 -12.85 2.04 9.71
CA ASN A 40 -11.91 2.78 8.85
C ASN A 40 -10.46 2.32 9.03
N ILE A 41 -10.03 2.04 10.26
CA ILE A 41 -8.71 1.47 10.54
C ILE A 41 -8.60 0.08 9.89
N LEU A 42 -9.63 -0.76 10.03
CA LEU A 42 -9.64 -2.10 9.43
C LEU A 42 -9.59 -2.04 7.89
N ARG A 43 -10.25 -1.08 7.25
CA ARG A 43 -10.16 -0.89 5.79
C ARG A 43 -8.73 -0.54 5.35
N LEU A 44 -8.08 0.39 6.05
CA LEU A 44 -6.67 0.73 5.77
C LEU A 44 -5.72 -0.45 6.04
N ALA A 45 -5.94 -1.18 7.12
CA ALA A 45 -5.17 -2.37 7.47
C ALA A 45 -5.36 -3.50 6.45
N ALA A 46 -6.59 -3.73 5.96
CA ALA A 46 -6.88 -4.72 4.94
C ALA A 46 -6.16 -4.39 3.62
N PHE A 47 -6.20 -3.13 3.21
CA PHE A 47 -5.47 -2.65 2.03
C PHE A 47 -3.95 -2.91 2.14
N LEU A 48 -3.33 -2.52 3.26
CA LEU A 48 -1.91 -2.80 3.53
C LEU A 48 -1.64 -4.30 3.66
N GLY A 49 -2.58 -5.07 4.21
CA GLY A 49 -2.47 -6.51 4.37
C GLY A 49 -2.41 -7.26 3.03
N ILE A 50 -3.22 -6.86 2.05
CA ILE A 50 -3.17 -7.42 0.68
C ILE A 50 -1.80 -7.14 0.04
N ILE A 51 -1.30 -5.92 0.19
CA ILE A 51 0.03 -5.53 -0.30
C ILE A 51 1.12 -6.37 0.38
N ALA A 52 1.07 -6.49 1.70
CA ALA A 52 2.04 -7.26 2.47
C ALA A 52 2.00 -8.75 2.11
N ALA A 53 0.83 -9.31 1.83
CA ALA A 53 0.70 -10.68 1.35
C ALA A 53 1.39 -10.88 -0.01
N GLY A 54 1.21 -9.95 -0.95
CA GLY A 54 1.94 -9.96 -2.23
C GLY A 54 3.45 -9.81 -2.04
N GLN A 55 3.88 -8.88 -1.19
CA GLN A 55 5.30 -8.67 -0.86
C GLN A 55 5.94 -9.89 -0.21
N THR A 56 5.17 -10.66 0.57
CA THR A 56 5.65 -11.91 1.18
C THR A 56 6.09 -12.91 0.11
N LEU A 57 5.39 -12.99 -1.03
CA LEU A 57 5.80 -13.83 -2.15
C LEU A 57 7.13 -13.35 -2.76
N VAL A 58 7.33 -12.04 -2.87
CA VAL A 58 8.58 -11.44 -3.37
C VAL A 58 9.76 -11.77 -2.44
N ILE A 59 9.56 -11.64 -1.13
CA ILE A 59 10.59 -11.94 -0.13
C ILE A 59 10.95 -13.45 -0.17
N ILE A 60 9.95 -14.32 -0.25
CA ILE A 60 10.16 -15.78 -0.28
C ILE A 60 10.80 -16.23 -1.60
N ALA A 61 10.53 -15.55 -2.72
CA ALA A 61 11.12 -15.86 -4.02
C ALA A 61 12.67 -15.78 -4.03
N GLY A 62 13.27 -15.17 -3.00
CA GLY A 62 14.71 -15.18 -2.77
C GLY A 62 15.44 -14.00 -3.43
N GLY A 63 16.72 -13.87 -3.09
CA GLY A 63 17.44 -12.59 -3.23
C GLY A 63 17.01 -11.62 -2.13
N GLU A 64 17.74 -10.54 -1.92
CA GLU A 64 17.47 -9.51 -0.89
C GLU A 64 16.19 -8.68 -1.22
N GLY A 65 15.21 -9.31 -1.87
CA GLY A 65 14.14 -8.69 -2.62
C GLY A 65 13.05 -8.11 -1.77
N ILE A 66 13.09 -6.79 -1.59
CA ILE A 66 11.93 -5.98 -1.23
C ILE A 66 11.59 -5.16 -2.47
N ASP A 67 10.37 -5.29 -2.97
CA ASP A 67 9.85 -4.39 -4.00
C ASP A 67 9.49 -3.03 -3.37
N LEU A 68 10.24 -1.99 -3.73
CA LEU A 68 9.99 -0.62 -3.30
C LEU A 68 9.08 0.16 -4.25
N SER A 69 8.80 -0.37 -5.45
CA SER A 69 7.93 0.27 -6.44
C SER A 69 6.43 0.17 -6.11
N VAL A 70 6.05 -0.71 -5.18
CA VAL A 70 4.66 -1.00 -4.82
C VAL A 70 3.86 0.26 -4.47
N GLY A 71 4.45 1.21 -3.75
CA GLY A 71 3.78 2.48 -3.43
C GLY A 71 3.43 3.30 -4.67
N ALA A 72 4.36 3.40 -5.63
CA ALA A 72 4.14 4.10 -6.88
C ALA A 72 3.14 3.36 -7.79
N VAL A 73 3.18 2.02 -7.81
CA VAL A 73 2.24 1.19 -8.57
C VAL A 73 0.82 1.35 -8.04
N VAL A 74 0.64 1.38 -6.71
CA VAL A 74 -0.65 1.68 -6.07
C VAL A 74 -1.16 3.05 -6.51
N THR A 75 -0.32 4.08 -6.48
CA THR A 75 -0.70 5.43 -6.92
C THR A 75 -1.11 5.45 -8.39
N LEU A 76 -0.34 4.80 -9.26
CA LEU A 76 -0.68 4.67 -10.67
C LEU A 76 -2.02 3.95 -10.86
N GLY A 77 -2.25 2.84 -10.15
CA GLY A 77 -3.51 2.10 -10.19
C GLY A 77 -4.70 2.97 -9.78
N ALA A 78 -4.59 3.72 -8.69
CA ALA A 78 -5.63 4.63 -8.23
C ALA A 78 -5.96 5.72 -9.28
N ILE A 79 -4.92 6.30 -9.90
CA ILE A 79 -5.06 7.32 -10.95
C ILE A 79 -5.71 6.74 -12.20
N LEU A 80 -5.27 5.57 -12.66
CA LEU A 80 -5.85 4.88 -13.81
C LEU A 80 -7.31 4.56 -13.56
N VAL A 81 -7.66 4.03 -12.39
CA VAL A 81 -9.05 3.73 -12.05
C VAL A 81 -9.89 5.00 -12.05
N PHE A 82 -9.46 6.03 -11.34
CA PHE A 82 -10.19 7.29 -11.23
C PHE A 82 -10.45 7.94 -12.61
N ARG A 83 -9.44 7.93 -13.47
CA ARG A 83 -9.51 8.53 -14.81
C ARG A 83 -10.32 7.71 -15.80
N ILE A 84 -10.27 6.38 -15.73
CA ILE A 84 -10.99 5.51 -16.68
C ILE A 84 -12.46 5.37 -16.28
N VAL A 85 -12.76 5.30 -14.97
CA VAL A 85 -14.13 5.21 -14.47
C VAL A 85 -14.93 6.44 -14.86
N ASP A 86 -14.37 7.63 -14.65
CA ASP A 86 -14.96 8.91 -15.06
C ASP A 86 -16.46 9.04 -14.75
N GLY A 87 -16.85 8.64 -13.53
CA GLY A 87 -18.24 8.67 -13.06
C GLY A 87 -19.17 7.59 -13.61
N GLN A 88 -18.67 6.65 -14.43
CA GLN A 88 -19.48 5.64 -15.11
C GLN A 88 -19.29 4.24 -14.48
N ASP A 89 -20.38 3.66 -13.99
CA ASP A 89 -20.40 2.31 -13.38
C ASP A 89 -19.93 1.22 -14.36
N SER A 90 -20.28 1.34 -15.64
CA SER A 90 -19.87 0.40 -16.70
C SER A 90 -18.35 0.35 -16.90
N MET A 91 -17.64 1.41 -16.53
CA MET A 91 -16.19 1.54 -16.70
C MET A 91 -15.39 1.00 -15.51
N VAL A 92 -16.04 0.62 -14.40
CA VAL A 92 -15.38 0.06 -13.21
C VAL A 92 -14.59 -1.20 -13.53
N LEU A 93 -15.19 -2.16 -14.24
CA LEU A 93 -14.54 -3.43 -14.54
C LEU A 93 -13.38 -3.28 -15.56
N PRO A 94 -13.54 -2.52 -16.67
CA PRO A 94 -12.43 -2.14 -17.53
C PRO A 94 -11.29 -1.43 -16.81
N ALA A 95 -11.61 -0.45 -15.95
CA ALA A 95 -10.63 0.30 -15.18
C ALA A 95 -9.81 -0.59 -14.25
N LEU A 96 -10.47 -1.53 -13.56
CA LEU A 96 -9.81 -2.52 -12.72
C LEU A 96 -8.87 -3.42 -13.53
N ALA A 97 -9.32 -3.89 -14.70
CA ALA A 97 -8.50 -4.74 -15.57
C ALA A 97 -7.23 -4.01 -16.05
N VAL A 98 -7.36 -2.72 -16.42
CA VAL A 98 -6.22 -1.89 -16.82
C VAL A 98 -5.25 -1.67 -15.65
N ALA A 99 -5.75 -1.35 -14.46
CA ALA A 99 -4.91 -1.14 -13.28
C ALA A 99 -4.16 -2.42 -12.86
N LEU A 100 -4.83 -3.56 -12.85
CA LEU A 100 -4.21 -4.87 -12.58
C LEU A 100 -3.19 -5.24 -13.66
N GLY A 101 -3.51 -4.99 -14.93
CA GLY A 101 -2.60 -5.22 -16.05
C GLY A 101 -1.34 -4.37 -15.97
N ALA A 102 -1.47 -3.09 -15.63
CA ALA A 102 -0.33 -2.20 -15.41
C ALA A 102 0.55 -2.69 -14.25
N GLY A 103 -0.05 -3.05 -13.12
CA GLY A 103 0.68 -3.62 -11.98
C GLY A 103 1.41 -4.92 -12.33
N ALA A 104 0.75 -5.83 -13.05
CA ALA A 104 1.35 -7.09 -13.50
C ALA A 104 2.52 -6.87 -14.47
N LEU A 105 2.38 -5.92 -15.41
CA LEU A 105 3.44 -5.56 -16.34
C LEU A 105 4.66 -4.99 -15.60
N ILE A 106 4.43 -4.06 -14.66
CA ILE A 106 5.50 -3.46 -13.86
C ILE A 106 6.20 -4.53 -13.03
N GLY A 107 5.44 -5.41 -12.37
CA GLY A 107 5.98 -6.54 -11.61
C GLY A 107 6.78 -7.49 -12.49
N ALA A 108 6.33 -7.78 -13.71
CA ALA A 108 7.06 -8.61 -14.66
C ALA A 108 8.37 -7.95 -15.09
N VAL A 109 8.37 -6.65 -15.39
CA VAL A 109 9.59 -5.90 -15.73
C VAL A 109 10.59 -5.95 -14.56
N ASN A 110 10.14 -5.67 -13.34
CA ASN A 110 10.98 -5.78 -12.14
C ASN A 110 11.55 -7.19 -11.97
N GLY A 111 10.70 -8.22 -12.05
CA GLY A 111 11.10 -9.62 -11.92
C GLY A 111 12.11 -10.05 -12.97
N LEU A 112 11.90 -9.67 -14.23
CA LEU A 112 12.82 -9.96 -15.34
C LEU A 112 14.16 -9.22 -15.17
N GLY A 113 14.13 -7.96 -14.73
CA GLY A 113 15.35 -7.18 -14.45
C GLY A 113 16.20 -7.81 -13.34
N VAL A 114 15.55 -8.29 -12.28
CA VAL A 114 16.25 -8.99 -11.19
C VAL A 114 16.79 -10.34 -11.63
N THR A 115 15.95 -11.16 -12.30
CA THR A 115 16.30 -12.57 -12.58
C THR A 115 17.20 -12.73 -13.80
N LEU A 116 16.97 -12.01 -14.90
CA LEU A 116 17.79 -12.12 -16.12
C LEU A 116 18.98 -11.17 -16.11
N LEU A 117 18.76 -9.89 -15.77
CA LEU A 117 19.81 -8.88 -15.81
C LEU A 117 20.66 -8.85 -14.53
N ARG A 118 20.28 -9.62 -13.50
CA ARG A 118 20.96 -9.71 -12.20
C ARG A 118 21.13 -8.36 -11.51
N ILE A 119 20.19 -7.44 -11.75
CA ILE A 119 20.16 -6.15 -11.07
C ILE A 119 19.70 -6.40 -9.62
N PRO A 120 20.38 -5.85 -8.61
CA PRO A 120 19.93 -5.96 -7.22
C PRO A 120 18.47 -5.46 -7.09
N PRO A 121 17.58 -6.21 -6.39
CA PRO A 121 16.15 -5.88 -6.33
C PRO A 121 15.84 -4.46 -5.86
N LEU A 122 16.61 -3.99 -4.86
CA LEU A 122 16.49 -2.63 -4.34
C LEU A 122 16.72 -1.59 -5.45
N VAL A 123 17.75 -1.78 -6.28
CA VAL A 123 18.10 -0.85 -7.37
C VAL A 123 17.06 -0.90 -8.48
N MET A 124 16.63 -2.11 -8.87
CA MET A 124 15.62 -2.30 -9.93
C MET A 124 14.30 -1.60 -9.55
N THR A 125 13.82 -1.84 -8.33
CA THR A 125 12.51 -1.36 -7.90
C THR A 125 12.49 0.10 -7.46
N LEU A 126 13.60 0.64 -6.93
CA LEU A 126 13.76 2.09 -6.75
C LEU A 126 13.79 2.82 -8.08
N GLY A 127 14.52 2.31 -9.07
CA GLY A 127 14.52 2.86 -10.43
C GLY A 127 13.12 2.85 -11.04
N MET A 128 12.42 1.72 -10.90
CA MET A 128 11.04 1.58 -11.39
C MET A 128 10.07 2.55 -10.70
N THR A 129 10.29 2.89 -9.43
CA THR A 129 9.51 3.93 -8.73
C THR A 129 9.57 5.26 -9.50
N GLY A 130 10.76 5.68 -9.94
CA GLY A 130 10.93 6.89 -10.74
C GLY A 130 10.24 6.80 -12.12
N VAL A 131 10.32 5.65 -12.78
CA VAL A 131 9.62 5.40 -14.06
C VAL A 131 8.11 5.53 -13.89
N VAL A 132 7.55 4.88 -12.85
CA VAL A 132 6.11 4.92 -12.56
C VAL A 132 5.67 6.33 -12.18
N GLN A 133 6.46 7.08 -11.41
CA GLN A 133 6.18 8.47 -11.11
C GLN A 133 6.20 9.35 -12.37
N GLY A 134 7.12 9.11 -13.30
CA GLY A 134 7.13 9.78 -14.60
C GLY A 134 5.89 9.45 -15.44
N LEU A 135 5.44 8.19 -15.43
CA LEU A 135 4.18 7.78 -16.06
C LEU A 135 2.97 8.45 -15.41
N VAL A 136 2.93 8.53 -14.09
CA VAL A 136 1.89 9.26 -13.35
C VAL A 136 1.85 10.72 -13.78
N LEU A 137 3.01 11.39 -13.87
CA LEU A 137 3.08 12.77 -14.33
C LEU A 137 2.64 12.90 -15.81
N ALA A 138 3.04 11.97 -16.67
CA ALA A 138 2.66 11.96 -18.08
C ALA A 138 1.14 11.74 -18.27
N VAL A 139 0.53 10.89 -17.46
CA VAL A 139 -0.93 10.66 -17.48
C VAL A 139 -1.65 11.89 -16.94
N THR A 140 -1.24 12.40 -15.78
CA THR A 140 -1.95 13.50 -15.12
C THR A 140 -1.67 14.87 -15.71
N GLN A 141 -0.54 15.09 -16.40
CA GLN A 141 -0.13 16.44 -16.86
C GLN A 141 -0.14 17.49 -15.72
N GLY A 142 0.02 17.05 -14.47
CA GLY A 142 -0.08 17.91 -13.27
C GLY A 142 -1.50 18.14 -12.75
N GLN A 143 -2.55 17.65 -13.42
CA GLN A 143 -3.94 17.74 -12.98
C GLN A 143 -4.67 16.40 -13.15
N LEU A 144 -5.13 15.83 -12.03
CA LEU A 144 -5.90 14.59 -12.08
C LEU A 144 -7.36 14.88 -12.46
N GLU A 145 -7.74 14.49 -13.66
CA GLU A 145 -9.13 14.51 -14.16
C GLU A 145 -9.73 13.11 -14.12
N GLY A 146 -11.03 13.03 -13.81
CA GLY A 146 -11.78 11.80 -13.68
C GLY A 146 -12.92 11.92 -12.66
N GLY A 147 -13.54 10.79 -12.32
CA GLY A 147 -14.67 10.74 -11.41
C GLY A 147 -14.88 9.36 -10.81
N ALA A 148 -15.21 9.32 -9.52
CA ALA A 148 -15.64 8.09 -8.88
C ALA A 148 -17.06 7.72 -9.36
N SER A 149 -17.26 6.44 -9.67
CA SER A 149 -18.60 5.93 -10.01
C SER A 149 -19.48 5.91 -8.75
N PRO A 150 -20.80 6.09 -8.88
CA PRO A 150 -21.75 5.93 -7.77
C PRO A 150 -21.66 4.60 -7.03
N LEU A 151 -21.17 3.53 -7.67
CA LEU A 151 -20.94 2.24 -7.02
C LEU A 151 -19.74 2.23 -6.06
N MET A 152 -18.82 3.19 -6.18
CA MET A 152 -17.59 3.28 -5.39
C MET A 152 -17.69 4.28 -4.22
N SER A 153 -18.72 5.12 -4.21
CA SER A 153 -18.99 6.15 -3.18
C SER A 153 -19.85 5.61 -2.04
#